data_AF-A0AAT9WGX2-F1
#
_entry.id   AF-A0AAT9WGX2-F1
#
_cell.length_a   1.000
_cell.length_b   1.000
_cell.length_c   1.000
_cell.angle_alpha   90.00
_cell.angle_beta   90.00
_cell.angle_gamma   90.00
#
_symmetry.space_group_name_H-M   'P 1'
#
loop_
_entity.id
_entity.type
_entity.pdbx_description
1 polymer ?
#
loop_
_entity_poly.entity_id
_entity_poly.type
_entity_poly.pdbx_seq_one_letter_code
_entity_poly.pdbx_strand_id
1 'polypeptide(L)' 'MRLSLQELEAAINWWRERQPARGNEHALSAEVKVLARVYALMIVDHVHDVELDRLDAGARQLLRQWQENKMGSGPQDQTP' A
#
# COMPACT_ATOMS: atom_id res chain seq x y z
N MET A 1 -7.17 -12.89 6.08
CA MET A 1 -7.69 -11.70 5.35
C MET A 1 -6.71 -11.45 4.23
N ARG A 2 -7.22 -11.28 3.01
CA ARG A 2 -6.39 -11.15 1.81
C ARG A 2 -6.26 -9.69 1.40
N LEU A 3 -5.10 -9.36 0.86
CA LEU A 3 -4.82 -8.08 0.22
C LEU A 3 -4.66 -8.34 -1.28
N SER A 4 -5.45 -7.67 -2.11
CA SER A 4 -5.28 -7.73 -3.56
C SER A 4 -4.13 -6.83 -4.04
N LEU A 5 -3.59 -7.14 -5.23
CA LEU A 5 -2.57 -6.32 -5.89
C LEU A 5 -3.03 -4.87 -6.05
N GLN A 6 -4.30 -4.67 -6.45
CA GLN A 6 -4.91 -3.35 -6.62
C GLN A 6 -4.98 -2.57 -5.31
N GLU A 7 -5.33 -3.23 -4.20
CA GLU A 7 -5.34 -2.58 -2.88
C GLU A 7 -3.93 -2.21 -2.42
N LEU A 8 -2.94 -3.05 -2.72
CA LEU A 8 -1.54 -2.75 -2.46
C LEU A 8 -1.06 -1.54 -3.28
N GLU A 9 -1.40 -1.47 -4.56
CA GLU A 9 -1.09 -0.31 -5.42
C GLU A 9 -1.75 0.97 -4.90
N ALA A 10 -3.01 0.90 -4.48
CA ALA A 10 -3.71 2.02 -3.86
C ALA A 10 -3.04 2.48 -2.57
N ALA A 11 -2.60 1.55 -1.71
CA ALA A 11 -1.86 1.88 -0.50
C ALA A 11 -0.51 2.54 -0.81
N ILE A 12 0.25 2.01 -1.79
CA ILE A 12 1.52 2.58 -2.24
C ILE A 12 1.34 4.02 -2.72
N ASN A 13 0.32 4.28 -3.54
CA ASN A 13 0.05 5.62 -4.07
C ASN A 13 -0.31 6.60 -2.95
N TRP A 14 -1.17 6.20 -2.02
CA TRP A 14 -1.54 7.01 -0.87
C TRP A 14 -0.35 7.38 0.04
N TRP A 15 0.60 6.45 0.22
CA TRP A 15 1.83 6.72 0.97
C TRP A 15 2.77 7.66 0.22
N ARG A 16 2.86 7.54 -1.11
CA ARG A 16 3.63 8.47 -1.97
C ARG A 16 3.08 9.89 -1.91
N GLU A 17 1.76 10.06 -1.84
CA GLU A 17 1.12 11.38 -1.75
C GLU A 17 1.33 12.09 -0.41
N ARG A 18 1.57 11.34 0.68
CA ARG A 18 1.78 11.89 2.03
C ARG A 18 3.14 12.52 2.25
N GLN A 19 4.16 11.98 1.60
CA GLN A 19 5.51 12.57 1.58
C GLN A 19 5.92 12.74 0.13
N PRO A 20 5.42 13.80 -0.55
CA PRO A 20 5.96 14.15 -1.84
C PRO A 20 7.45 14.44 -1.65
N ALA A 21 8.30 13.80 -2.47
CA ALA A 21 9.74 13.96 -2.42
C ALA A 21 10.09 15.47 -2.40
N ARG A 22 10.55 15.96 -1.24
CA ARG A 22 10.94 17.37 -1.08
C ARG A 22 12.38 17.54 -1.56
N GLY A 23 12.56 17.75 -2.85
CA GLY A 23 13.87 18.12 -3.43
C GLY A 23 14.37 17.18 -4.53
N ASN A 24 15.66 17.28 -4.85
CA ASN A 24 16.38 16.55 -5.92
C ASN A 24 16.54 15.04 -5.64
N GLU A 25 15.75 14.50 -4.72
CA GLU A 25 15.88 13.16 -4.19
C GLU A 25 14.68 12.34 -4.66
N HIS A 26 14.89 11.53 -5.70
CA HIS A 26 13.97 10.46 -6.14
C HIS A 26 13.82 9.33 -5.09
N ALA A 27 14.06 9.61 -3.82
CA ALA A 27 14.07 8.61 -2.77
C ALA A 27 12.64 8.26 -2.36
N LEU A 28 12.28 6.99 -2.52
CA LEU A 28 11.06 6.45 -1.93
C LEU A 28 11.15 6.55 -0.40
N SER A 29 10.08 7.00 0.25
CA SER A 29 9.93 6.93 1.70
C SER A 29 10.06 5.49 2.20
N ALA A 30 10.43 5.31 3.46
CA ALA A 30 10.63 3.98 4.04
C ALA A 30 9.36 3.11 3.93
N GLU A 31 8.20 3.73 4.11
CA GLU A 31 6.88 3.10 4.01
C GLU A 31 6.63 2.57 2.59
N VAL A 32 6.92 3.40 1.58
CA VAL A 32 6.76 3.03 0.17
C VAL A 32 7.72 1.89 -0.20
N LYS A 33 8.95 1.91 0.32
CA LYS A 33 9.92 0.81 0.08
C LYS A 33 9.42 -0.52 0.65
N VAL A 34 8.82 -0.50 1.85
CA VAL A 34 8.26 -1.71 2.47
C VAL A 34 7.12 -2.29 1.63
N LEU A 35 6.18 -1.44 1.18
CA LEU A 35 5.05 -1.90 0.36
C LEU A 35 5.49 -2.32 -1.05
N ALA A 36 6.46 -1.60 -1.65
CA ALA A 36 7.03 -1.96 -2.95
C ALA A 36 7.71 -3.32 -2.94
N ARG A 37 8.30 -3.75 -1.81
CA ARG A 37 8.85 -5.10 -1.67
C ARG A 37 7.76 -6.18 -1.73
N VAL A 38 6.60 -5.94 -1.11
CA VAL A 38 5.45 -6.85 -1.20
C VAL A 38 4.95 -6.91 -2.64
N TYR A 39 4.87 -5.78 -3.31
CA TYR A 39 4.46 -5.71 -4.72
C TYR A 39 5.40 -6.52 -5.61
N ALA A 40 6.72 -6.32 -5.44
CA ALA A 40 7.72 -7.07 -6.19
C ALA A 40 7.60 -8.58 -5.95
N LEU A 41 7.35 -9.01 -4.71
CA LEU A 41 7.11 -10.41 -4.39
C LEU A 41 5.87 -10.95 -5.13
N MET A 42 4.76 -10.21 -5.13
CA MET A 42 3.54 -10.62 -5.83
C MET A 42 3.73 -10.80 -7.34
N ILE A 43 4.51 -9.90 -7.97
CA ILE A 43 4.85 -10.01 -9.38
C ILE A 43 5.74 -11.23 -9.67
N VAL A 44 6.76 -11.47 -8.85
CA VAL A 44 7.68 -12.61 -9.02
C VAL A 44 6.97 -13.95 -8.78
N ASP A 45 6.09 -14.01 -7.78
CA ASP A 45 5.29 -15.21 -7.47
C ASP A 45 4.06 -15.35 -8.38
N HIS A 46 3.80 -14.39 -9.28
CA HIS A 46 2.63 -14.35 -10.17
C HIS A 46 1.28 -14.45 -9.43
N VAL A 47 1.18 -13.88 -8.23
CA VAL A 47 -0.03 -13.88 -7.41
C VAL A 47 -0.74 -12.52 -7.47
N HIS A 48 -2.08 -12.56 -7.46
CA HIS A 48 -2.91 -11.36 -7.49
C HIS A 48 -3.42 -10.95 -6.10
N ASP A 49 -3.25 -11.83 -5.11
CA ASP A 49 -3.59 -11.58 -3.72
C ASP A 49 -2.60 -12.28 -2.78
N VAL A 50 -2.44 -11.72 -1.59
CA VAL A 50 -1.60 -12.28 -0.54
C VAL A 50 -2.33 -12.29 0.80
N GLU A 51 -2.08 -13.32 1.61
CA GLU A 51 -2.55 -13.35 2.99
C GLU A 51 -1.78 -12.32 3.82
N LEU A 52 -2.50 -11.38 4.43
CA LEU A 52 -1.91 -10.34 5.27
C LEU A 52 -1.02 -10.91 6.37
N ASP A 53 -1.38 -12.06 6.94
CA ASP A 53 -0.61 -12.70 8.01
C ASP A 53 0.77 -13.21 7.56
N ARG A 54 0.94 -13.48 6.26
CA ARG A 54 2.22 -13.90 5.68
C ARG A 54 3.16 -12.72 5.43
N LEU A 55 2.69 -11.49 5.58
CA LEU A 55 3.49 -10.29 5.41
C LEU A 55 4.23 -9.92 6.69
N ASP A 56 5.40 -9.29 6.52
CA ASP A 56 6.16 -8.73 7.63
C ASP A 56 5.32 -7.75 8.47
N ALA A 57 5.65 -7.65 9.76
CA ALA A 57 4.93 -6.79 10.71
C ALA A 57 4.86 -5.32 10.23
N GLY A 58 5.93 -4.81 9.61
CA GLY A 58 5.97 -3.47 9.04
C GLY A 58 4.95 -3.27 7.91
N ALA A 59 4.88 -4.20 6.96
CA ALA A 59 3.91 -4.13 5.87
C ALA A 59 2.46 -4.21 6.41
N ARG A 60 2.20 -5.13 7.34
CA ARG A 60 0.89 -5.25 8.00
C ARG A 60 0.48 -3.96 8.71
N GLN A 61 1.40 -3.28 9.38
CA GLN A 61 1.11 -2.03 10.08
C GLN A 61 0.76 -0.90 9.11
N LEU A 62 1.53 -0.74 8.02
CA LEU A 62 1.27 0.30 7.02
C LEU A 62 -0.07 0.08 6.30
N LEU A 63 -0.40 -1.16 6.01
CA LEU A 63 -1.67 -1.54 5.39
C LEU A 63 -2.86 -1.28 6.33
N ARG A 64 -2.72 -1.57 7.63
CA ARG A 64 -3.75 -1.22 8.62
C ARG A 64 -3.99 0.28 8.67
N GLN A 65 -2.95 1.10 8.74
CA GLN A 65 -3.08 2.56 8.77
C GLN A 65 -3.79 3.10 7.52
N TRP A 66 -3.48 2.56 6.35
CA TRP A 66 -4.17 2.90 5.11
C TRP A 66 -5.65 2.46 5.15
N GLN A 67 -5.95 1.25 5.63
CA GLN A 67 -7.32 0.74 5.76
C GLN A 67 -8.16 1.55 6.76
N GLU A 68 -7.60 1.90 7.91
CA GLU A 68 -8.24 2.75 8.91
C GLU A 68 -8.58 4.12 8.32
N ASN A 69 -7.69 4.69 7.51
CA ASN A 69 -7.99 5.93 6.80
C ASN A 69 -9.08 5.74 5.73
N LYS A 70 -9.05 4.65 4.96
CA LYS A 70 -10.10 4.32 3.97
C LYS A 70 -11.48 4.15 4.63
N MET A 71 -11.54 3.66 5.88
CA MET A 71 -12.78 3.54 6.65
C MET A 71 -13.21 4.87 7.30
N GLY A 72 -12.25 5.75 7.63
CA GLY A 72 -12.52 7.10 8.13
C GLY A 72 -12.94 8.09 7.04
N SER A 73 -12.56 7.84 5.79
CA SER A 73 -13.05 8.51 4.59
C SER A 73 -14.23 7.70 4.01
N GLY A 74 -15.43 7.89 4.56
CA GLY A 74 -16.65 7.28 4.02
C GLY A 74 -16.84 7.55 2.51
N PRO A 75 -17.64 6.72 1.80
CA PRO A 75 -17.72 6.73 0.34
C PRO A 75 -18.27 8.07 -0.16
N GLN A 76 -17.40 8.89 -0.72
CA GLN A 76 -17.77 10.04 -1.54
C GLN A 76 -17.03 9.90 -2.86
N ASP A 77 -17.60 9.06 -3.73
CA ASP A 77 -17.64 9.18 -5.20
C ASP A 77 -17.82 7.77 -5.80
N GLN A 78 -19.02 7.24 -5.62
CA GLN A 78 -19.61 6.34 -6.62
C GLN A 78 -20.83 7.11 -7.12
N THR A 79 -20.59 7.99 -8.08
CA THR A 79 -21.66 8.67 -8.82
C THR A 79 -21.93 7.85 -10.09
N PRO A 80 -23.21 7.53 -10.39
CA PRO A 80 -23.62 6.58 -11.43
C PRO A 80 -23.35 7.04 -12.88
#